data_AF-A0A2H6JTS9-F1
#
_entry.id   AF-A0A2H6JTS9-F1
#
_cell.length_a   1.000
_cell.length_b   1.000
_cell.length_c   1.000
_cell.angle_alpha   90.00
_cell.angle_beta   90.00
_cell.angle_gamma   90.00
#
_symmetry.space_group_name_H-M   'P 1'
#
loop_
_entity.id
_entity.type
_entity.pdbx_description
1 polymer ?
#
loop_
_entity_poly.entity_id
_entity_poly.type
_entity_poly.pdbx_seq_one_letter_code
_entity_poly.pdbx_strand_id
1 'polypeptide(L)'
;MNRLGRRQKELGFTNMEYSLLLALEDRFGKEEELVEDVRQLSKKLEKYMFTGWTVQPTERKKVQQAVRRFIRRYIRRYGLTHTGLNELYDKLIKNVENYGRKK
;
A
#
# COMPACT_ATOMS: atom_id res chain seq x y z
N MET A 1 -13.60 -6.72 20.86
CA MET A 1 -12.91 -5.75 19.96
C MET A 1 -11.53 -6.31 19.61
N ASN A 2 -11.29 -6.67 18.35
CA ASN A 2 -10.04 -7.31 17.93
C ASN A 2 -8.86 -6.33 17.99
N ARG A 3 -7.68 -6.80 18.41
CA ARG A 3 -6.43 -6.03 18.59
C ARG A 3 -6.03 -5.23 17.33
N LEU A 4 -6.30 -5.79 16.14
CA LEU A 4 -6.06 -5.14 14.84
C LEU A 4 -6.88 -3.85 14.67
N GLY A 5 -8.14 -3.86 15.09
CA GLY A 5 -9.02 -2.69 14.99
C GLY A 5 -8.66 -1.56 15.93
N ARG A 6 -7.93 -1.83 17.03
CA ARG A 6 -7.41 -0.79 17.93
C ARG A 6 -6.22 -0.07 17.30
N ARG A 7 -5.22 -0.83 16.84
CA ARG A 7 -4.02 -0.26 16.20
C ARG A 7 -4.35 0.53 14.95
N GLN A 8 -5.29 0.05 14.13
CA GLN A 8 -5.73 0.80 12.95
C GLN A 8 -6.30 2.18 13.32
N LYS A 9 -7.12 2.24 14.38
CA LYS A 9 -7.70 3.51 14.88
C LYS A 9 -6.63 4.42 15.47
N GLU A 10 -5.71 3.88 16.26
CA GLU A 10 -4.58 4.63 16.85
C GLU A 10 -3.70 5.28 15.77
N LEU A 11 -3.46 4.57 14.67
CA LEU A 11 -2.67 5.10 13.54
C LEU A 11 -3.43 6.10 12.66
N GLY A 12 -4.76 6.20 12.83
CA GLY A 12 -5.65 6.98 11.97
C GLY A 12 -5.76 6.42 10.55
N PHE A 13 -5.54 5.12 10.36
CA PHE A 13 -5.44 4.51 9.03
C PHE A 13 -6.81 4.08 8.49
N THR A 14 -7.03 4.40 7.22
CA THR A 14 -8.08 3.79 6.40
C THR A 14 -7.85 2.28 6.25
N ASN A 15 -8.88 1.54 5.84
CA ASN A 15 -8.76 0.10 5.57
C ASN A 15 -7.67 -0.18 4.52
N MET A 16 -7.56 0.68 3.50
CA MET A 16 -6.53 0.59 2.48
C MET A 16 -5.14 0.75 3.12
N GLU A 17 -4.87 1.86 3.81
CA GLU A 17 -3.57 2.11 4.45
C GLU A 17 -3.18 0.99 5.40
N TYR A 18 -4.11 0.53 6.24
CA TYR A 18 -3.83 -0.54 7.18
C TYR A 18 -3.54 -1.88 6.48
N SER A 19 -4.25 -2.20 5.39
CA SER A 19 -3.95 -3.39 4.60
C SER A 19 -2.58 -3.33 3.92
N LEU A 20 -2.11 -2.14 3.50
CA LEU A 20 -0.78 -1.94 2.93
C LEU A 20 0.29 -2.10 4.00
N LEU A 21 0.08 -1.52 5.19
CA LEU A 21 0.99 -1.66 6.31
C LEU A 21 1.15 -3.12 6.71
N LEU A 22 0.05 -3.86 6.89
CA LEU A 22 0.11 -5.28 7.23
C LEU A 22 0.85 -6.11 6.18
N ALA A 23 0.70 -5.80 4.89
CA ALA A 23 1.42 -6.49 3.83
C ALA A 23 2.94 -6.21 3.85
N LEU A 24 3.35 -5.00 4.25
CA LEU A 24 4.76 -4.65 4.43
C LEU A 24 5.33 -5.29 5.70
N GLU A 25 4.61 -5.21 6.81
CA GLU A 25 5.05 -5.78 8.10
C GLU A 25 5.16 -7.30 8.07
N ASP A 26 4.29 -7.97 7.31
CA ASP A 26 4.37 -9.41 7.06
C ASP A 26 5.67 -9.82 6.36
N ARG A 27 6.27 -8.92 5.57
CA ARG A 27 7.51 -9.20 4.83
C ARG A 27 8.77 -8.68 5.50
N PHE A 28 8.71 -7.51 6.11
CA PHE A 28 9.89 -6.81 6.65
C PHE A 28 9.93 -6.80 8.18
N GLY A 29 8.86 -7.24 8.84
CA GLY A 29 8.68 -7.04 10.27
C GLY A 29 8.08 -5.68 10.61
N LYS A 30 7.81 -5.45 11.89
CA LYS A 30 7.18 -4.21 12.36
C LYS A 30 8.25 -3.14 12.52
N GLU A 31 8.12 -2.06 11.75
CA GLU A 31 8.97 -0.88 11.84
C GLU A 31 8.14 0.39 11.74
N GLU A 32 8.49 1.41 12.53
CA GLU A 32 7.78 2.69 12.51
C GLU A 32 7.91 3.43 11.17
N GLU A 33 9.05 3.27 10.48
CA GLU A 33 9.27 3.84 9.16
C GLU A 33 8.24 3.35 8.12
N LEU A 34 7.75 2.11 8.25
CA LEU A 34 6.73 1.56 7.35
C LEU A 34 5.40 2.29 7.48
N VAL A 35 5.07 2.79 8.67
CA VAL A 35 3.86 3.59 8.89
C VAL A 35 3.92 4.88 8.07
N GLU A 36 5.07 5.57 8.12
CA GLU A 36 5.25 6.81 7.39
C GLU A 36 5.35 6.58 5.87
N ASP A 37 6.02 5.50 5.45
CA ASP A 37 6.05 5.06 4.05
C ASP A 37 4.63 4.86 3.47
N VAL A 38 3.75 4.19 4.24
CA VAL A 38 2.35 3.95 3.84
C VAL A 38 1.57 5.27 3.75
N ARG A 39 1.73 6.18 4.71
CA ARG A 39 1.09 7.51 4.67
C ARG A 39 1.48 8.28 3.41
N GLN A 40 2.77 8.29 3.07
CA GLN A 40 3.26 8.96 1.87
C GLN A 40 2.76 8.31 0.58
N LEU A 41 2.69 6.97 0.55
CA LEU A 41 2.12 6.26 -0.58
C LEU A 41 0.63 6.62 -0.74
N SER A 42 -0.15 6.53 0.33
CA SER A 42 -1.58 6.84 0.35
C SER A 42 -1.88 8.23 -0.22
N LYS A 43 -1.18 9.27 0.27
CA LYS A 43 -1.30 10.65 -0.24
C LYS A 43 -0.97 10.77 -1.73
N LYS A 44 -0.03 9.97 -2.25
CA LYS A 44 0.29 9.95 -3.69
C LYS A 44 -0.79 9.26 -4.51
N LEU A 45 -1.34 8.16 -4.00
CA LEU A 45 -2.38 7.38 -4.67
C LEU A 45 -3.70 8.14 -4.71
N GLU A 46 -4.04 8.92 -3.68
CA GLU A 46 -5.31 9.64 -3.57
C GLU A 46 -5.62 10.49 -4.82
N LYS A 47 -4.60 11.06 -5.45
CA LYS A 47 -4.71 11.87 -6.68
C LYS A 47 -5.27 11.11 -7.89
N TYR A 48 -5.21 9.78 -7.85
CA TYR A 48 -5.63 8.88 -8.92
C TYR A 48 -6.85 8.04 -8.52
N MET A 49 -7.30 8.09 -7.26
CA MET A 49 -8.32 7.20 -6.69
C MET A 49 -9.67 7.89 -6.45
N PHE A 50 -10.24 8.50 -7.49
CA PHE A 50 -11.63 8.99 -7.46
C PHE A 50 -12.62 7.84 -7.73
N THR A 51 -13.90 8.05 -7.44
CA THR A 51 -14.93 7.02 -7.64
C THR A 51 -14.92 6.46 -9.08
N GLY A 52 -14.74 5.16 -9.23
CA GLY A 52 -14.66 4.51 -10.55
C GLY A 52 -13.26 4.50 -11.19
N TRP A 53 -12.20 4.96 -10.52
CA TRP A 53 -10.84 4.94 -11.08
C TRP A 53 -10.38 3.55 -11.56
N THR A 54 -10.80 2.49 -10.88
CA THR A 54 -10.40 1.10 -11.19
C THR A 54 -10.80 0.64 -12.59
N VAL A 55 -11.88 1.17 -13.15
CA VAL A 55 -12.33 0.85 -14.53
C VAL A 55 -11.67 1.74 -15.57
N GLN A 56 -10.98 2.82 -15.18
CA GLN A 56 -10.24 3.68 -16.09
C GLN A 56 -8.80 3.19 -16.26
N PRO A 57 -8.42 2.64 -17.43
CA PRO A 57 -7.10 2.02 -17.62
C PRO A 57 -5.93 2.98 -17.33
N THR A 58 -6.10 4.26 -17.67
CA THR A 58 -5.08 5.31 -17.46
C THR A 58 -4.80 5.54 -15.98
N GLU A 59 -5.85 5.68 -15.17
CA GLU A 59 -5.72 5.94 -13.72
C GLU A 59 -5.21 4.70 -13.00
N ARG A 60 -5.73 3.52 -13.38
CA ARG A 60 -5.20 2.24 -12.89
C ARG A 60 -3.71 2.09 -13.16
N LYS A 61 -3.24 2.45 -14.36
CA LYS A 61 -1.81 2.42 -14.72
C LYS A 61 -0.98 3.41 -13.89
N LYS A 62 -1.50 4.60 -13.59
CA LYS A 62 -0.82 5.59 -12.72
C LYS A 62 -0.65 5.07 -11.30
N VAL A 63 -1.68 4.45 -10.73
CA VAL A 63 -1.62 3.77 -9.42
C VAL A 63 -0.57 2.66 -9.43
N GLN A 64 -0.61 1.78 -10.43
CA GLN A 64 0.37 0.70 -10.60
C GLN A 64 1.80 1.21 -10.64
N GLN A 65 2.07 2.27 -11.41
CA GLN A 65 3.40 2.89 -11.48
C GLN A 65 3.82 3.53 -10.16
N ALA A 66 2.90 4.15 -9.42
CA ALA A 66 3.19 4.74 -8.11
C ALA A 66 3.59 3.66 -7.09
N VAL A 67 2.84 2.55 -7.03
CA VAL A 67 3.15 1.41 -6.15
C VAL A 67 4.46 0.75 -6.57
N ARG A 68 4.71 0.55 -7.87
CA ARG A 68 5.96 -0.05 -8.36
C ARG A 68 7.19 0.80 -8.01
N ARG A 69 7.08 2.13 -8.14
CA ARG A 69 8.14 3.06 -7.72
C ARG A 69 8.35 3.04 -6.22
N PHE A 70 7.27 2.95 -5.45
CA PHE A 70 7.32 2.88 -4.00
C PHE A 70 8.12 1.66 -3.52
N ILE A 71 7.75 0.45 -3.94
CA ILE A 71 8.38 -0.79 -3.46
C ILE A 71 9.84 -0.96 -3.88
N ARG A 72 10.28 -0.31 -4.97
CA ARG A 72 11.69 -0.35 -5.40
C ARG A 72 12.65 0.17 -4.33
N ARG A 73 12.20 1.04 -3.43
CA ARG A 73 13.01 1.51 -2.29
C ARG A 73 13.46 0.36 -1.38
N TYR A 74 12.64 -0.70 -1.29
CA TYR A 74 12.90 -1.85 -0.43
C TYR A 74 13.94 -2.82 -1.00
N ILE A 75 14.27 -2.73 -2.29
CA ILE A 75 15.45 -3.44 -2.86
C ILE A 75 16.70 -2.99 -2.12
N ARG A 76 16.89 -1.67 -1.98
CA ARG A 76 18.08 -1.10 -1.33
C ARG A 76 18.01 -1.21 0.19
N ARG A 77 16.83 -0.98 0.79
CA ARG A 77 16.68 -0.97 2.26
C ARG A 77 16.75 -2.38 2.88
N TYR A 78 16.17 -3.40 2.24
CA TYR A 78 16.04 -4.75 2.81
C TYR A 78 16.63 -5.86 1.93
N GLY A 79 17.38 -5.52 0.87
CA GLY A 79 17.97 -6.52 -0.03
C GLY A 79 16.93 -7.32 -0.82
N LEU A 80 15.75 -6.76 -1.08
CA LEU A 80 14.63 -7.48 -1.69
C LEU A 80 14.98 -7.94 -3.11
N THR A 81 14.81 -9.25 -3.39
CA THR A 81 15.02 -9.83 -4.71
C THR A 81 13.97 -9.37 -5.72
N HIS A 82 14.22 -9.56 -7.02
CA HIS A 82 13.25 -9.22 -8.05
C HIS A 82 11.94 -10.01 -7.90
N THR A 83 12.03 -11.30 -7.55
CA THR A 83 10.88 -12.16 -7.27
C THR A 83 10.10 -11.65 -6.07
N GLY A 84 10.78 -11.38 -4.94
CA GLY A 84 10.12 -10.87 -3.75
C GLY A 84 9.47 -9.50 -3.94
N LEU A 85 10.00 -8.69 -4.86
CA LEU A 85 9.41 -7.42 -5.25
C LEU A 85 8.13 -7.59 -6.07
N ASN A 86 8.09 -8.58 -6.98
CA ASN A 86 6.89 -8.89 -7.76
C ASN A 86 5.76 -9.41 -6.86
N GLU A 87 6.06 -10.31 -5.92
CA GLU A 87 5.08 -10.79 -4.94
C GLU A 87 4.51 -9.66 -4.08
N LEU A 88 5.38 -8.79 -3.57
CA LEU A 88 4.96 -7.63 -2.77
C LEU A 88 4.11 -6.67 -3.62
N TYR A 89 4.52 -6.41 -4.86
CA TYR A 89 3.77 -5.59 -5.80
C TYR A 89 2.33 -6.10 -5.98
N ASP A 90 2.17 -7.39 -6.28
CA ASP A 90 0.86 -7.99 -6.55
C ASP A 90 -0.04 -7.93 -5.32
N LYS A 91 0.52 -8.19 -4.13
CA LYS A 91 -0.19 -8.08 -2.84
C LYS A 91 -0.67 -6.65 -2.58
N LEU A 92 0.20 -5.65 -2.77
CA LEU A 92 -0.15 -4.25 -2.56
C LEU A 92 -1.19 -3.76 -3.57
N ILE A 93 -1.05 -4.08 -4.86
CA ILE A 93 -2.03 -3.66 -5.87
C ILE A 93 -3.39 -4.26 -5.61
N LYS A 94 -3.47 -5.55 -5.28
CA LYS A 94 -4.73 -6.21 -4.92
C LYS A 94 -5.40 -5.50 -3.73
N ASN A 95 -4.63 -5.12 -2.72
CA ASN A 95 -5.14 -4.37 -1.58
C ASN A 95 -5.64 -2.96 -1.98
N VAL A 96 -4.89 -2.23 -2.80
CA VAL A 96 -5.32 -0.91 -3.30
C VAL A 96 -6.60 -1.02 -4.12
N GLU A 97 -6.73 -1.99 -5.02
CA GLU A 97 -7.93 -2.17 -5.85
C GLU A 97 -9.17 -2.59 -5.02
N ASN A 98 -8.97 -3.39 -3.97
CA ASN A 98 -10.05 -3.85 -3.10
C ASN A 98 -10.57 -2.74 -2.17
N TYR A 99 -9.67 -1.94 -1.59
CA TYR A 99 -10.00 -0.97 -0.55
C TYR A 99 -9.99 0.50 -1.00
N GLY A 100 -9.37 0.81 -2.14
CA GLY A 100 -9.28 2.15 -2.72
C GLY A 100 -10.59 2.66 -3.32
N ARG A 101 -11.74 2.17 -2.85
CA ARG A 101 -13.06 2.67 -3.22
C ARG A 101 -13.39 3.80 -2.24
N LYS A 102 -13.32 5.04 -2.71
CA LYS A 102 -13.80 6.20 -1.96
C LYS A 102 -15.30 5.95 -1.64
N LYS A 103 -15.68 6.08 -0.36
CA LYS A 103 -17.09 6.09 0.06
C LYS A 103 -17.79 7.32 -0.52
#